data_AF-A0A8C7DCH8-F1
#
_entry.id   AF-A0A8C7DCH8-F1
#
_cell.length_a   1.000
_cell.length_b   1.000
_cell.length_c   1.000
_cell.angle_alpha   90.00
_cell.angle_beta   90.00
_cell.angle_gamma   90.00
#
_symmetry.space_group_name_H-M   'P 1'
#
loop_
_entity.id
_entity.type
_entity.pdbx_description
1 polymer ?
#
loop_
_entity_poly.entity_id
_entity_poly.type
_entity_poly.pdbx_seq_one_letter_code
_entity_poly.pdbx_strand_id
1 'polypeptide(L)'
;YYSYQRSTTSSQVALSVLRSDVFKSCIDDKDLAFCLNEGECSIIETVAGVHRHCRCKEGYHGLRCDQFVPKTDSILSDPSTCLVFLLIEN
;
A
#
# COMPACT_ATOMS: atom_id res chain seq x y z
N TYR A 1 11.73 18.66 35.02
CA TYR A 1 11.89 18.27 33.60
C TYR A 1 11.18 16.93 33.44
N TYR A 2 9.89 16.94 33.09
CA TYR A 2 9.13 15.70 32.86
C TYR A 2 9.60 15.09 31.54
N SER A 3 10.20 13.90 31.60
CA SER A 3 10.54 13.11 30.41
C SER A 3 9.28 12.45 29.89
N TYR A 4 8.82 12.92 28.72
CA TYR A 4 7.75 12.29 27.94
C TYR A 4 8.30 10.99 27.33
N GLN A 5 8.29 9.88 28.08
CA GLN A 5 8.51 8.56 27.52
C GLN A 5 7.24 8.14 26.77
N ARG A 6 7.26 8.32 25.46
CA ARG A 6 6.20 7.87 24.54
C ARG A 6 6.18 6.33 24.55
N SER A 7 5.19 5.76 25.21
CA SER A 7 4.88 4.34 25.19
C SER A 7 4.32 3.93 23.82
N THR A 8 5.17 3.52 22.89
CA THR A 8 4.76 2.96 21.58
C THR A 8 5.75 1.88 21.15
N THR A 9 5.73 0.68 21.73
CA THR A 9 6.81 -0.30 21.41
C THR A 9 6.49 -1.80 21.52
N SER A 10 5.33 -2.25 22.01
CA SER A 10 5.05 -3.71 22.05
C SER A 10 4.10 -4.15 20.92
N SER A 11 2.92 -3.57 20.82
CA SER A 11 1.91 -3.98 19.82
C SER A 11 2.29 -3.61 18.38
N GLN A 12 2.99 -2.49 18.18
CA GLN A 12 3.49 -2.09 16.86
C GLN A 12 4.60 -3.02 16.37
N VAL A 13 5.48 -3.46 17.27
CA VAL A 13 6.56 -4.41 16.96
C VAL A 13 5.96 -5.79 16.64
N ALA A 14 4.99 -6.26 17.42
CA ALA A 14 4.29 -7.51 17.14
C ALA A 14 3.56 -7.48 15.78
N LEU A 15 2.91 -6.37 15.44
CA LEU A 15 2.25 -6.19 14.13
C LEU A 15 3.27 -6.16 12.98
N SER A 16 4.43 -5.52 13.16
CA SER A 16 5.46 -5.51 12.13
C SER A 16 6.07 -6.90 11.91
N VAL A 17 6.28 -7.67 13.00
CA VAL A 17 6.80 -9.05 12.90
C VAL A 17 5.80 -9.94 12.18
N LEU A 18 4.53 -9.92 12.59
CA LEU A 18 3.46 -10.68 11.94
C LEU A 18 3.32 -10.33 10.44
N ARG A 19 3.49 -9.06 10.08
CA ARG A 19 3.47 -8.63 8.66
C ARG A 19 4.66 -9.21 7.89
N SER A 20 5.86 -9.23 8.45
CA SER A 20 7.04 -9.82 7.80
C SER A 20 6.95 -11.34 7.66
N ASP A 21 6.27 -12.02 8.59
CA ASP A 21 6.07 -13.47 8.52
C ASP A 21 5.09 -13.88 7.40
N VAL A 22 4.11 -13.01 7.11
CA VAL A 22 3.07 -13.26 6.08
C VAL A 22 3.49 -12.75 4.70
N PHE A 23 4.20 -11.62 4.65
CA PHE A 23 4.64 -10.98 3.42
C PHE A 23 6.16 -11.05 3.31
N LYS A 24 6.64 -12.02 2.53
CA LYS A 24 8.07 -12.15 2.23
C LYS A 24 8.39 -11.30 1.01
N SER A 25 9.43 -10.46 1.04
CA SER A 25 9.84 -9.72 -0.16
C SER A 25 10.21 -10.70 -1.29
N CYS A 26 9.89 -10.34 -2.54
CA CYS A 26 10.33 -11.11 -3.70
C CYS A 26 11.87 -11.06 -3.82
N ILE A 27 12.50 -12.20 -4.14
CA ILE A 27 13.96 -12.33 -4.24
C ILE A 27 14.36 -12.72 -5.66
N ASP A 28 13.62 -13.63 -6.28
CA ASP A 28 13.92 -14.13 -7.63
C ASP A 28 13.59 -13.08 -8.70
N ASP A 29 14.46 -12.95 -9.71
CA ASP A 29 14.29 -11.98 -10.82
C ASP A 29 12.95 -12.13 -11.53
N LYS A 30 12.46 -13.37 -11.67
CA LYS A 30 11.15 -13.66 -12.27
C LYS A 30 9.99 -13.05 -11.46
N ASP A 31 10.11 -13.06 -10.13
CA ASP A 31 9.11 -12.53 -9.22
C ASP A 31 9.22 -11.01 -9.14
N LEU A 32 10.43 -10.48 -9.13
CA LEU A 32 10.68 -9.03 -9.22
C LEU A 32 10.09 -8.43 -10.50
N ALA A 33 10.13 -9.15 -11.62
CA ALA A 33 9.53 -8.73 -12.89
C ALA A 33 7.98 -8.85 -12.93
N PHE A 34 7.34 -9.40 -11.89
CA PHE A 34 5.89 -9.51 -11.84
C PHE A 34 5.22 -8.14 -11.68
N CYS A 35 5.74 -7.32 -10.76
CA CYS A 35 5.27 -5.96 -10.53
C CYS A 35 5.96 -5.01 -11.53
N LEU A 36 5.15 -4.32 -12.34
CA LEU A 36 5.62 -3.38 -13.34
C LEU A 36 5.68 -1.96 -12.74
N ASN A 37 6.21 -1.02 -13.51
CA ASN A 37 6.21 0.42 -13.18
C ASN A 37 6.77 0.72 -11.77
N GLU A 38 7.88 0.06 -11.42
CA GLU A 38 8.57 0.19 -10.13
C GLU A 38 7.71 -0.20 -8.90
N GLY A 39 6.74 -1.10 -9.06
CA GLY A 39 5.96 -1.63 -7.93
C GLY A 39 6.79 -2.53 -7.00
N GLU A 40 6.58 -2.40 -5.69
CA GLU A 40 7.23 -3.26 -4.70
C GLU A 40 6.55 -4.64 -4.68
N CYS A 41 7.33 -5.71 -4.75
CA CYS A 41 6.85 -7.08 -4.82
C CYS A 41 6.98 -7.81 -3.48
N SER A 42 5.91 -8.48 -3.06
CA SER A 42 5.90 -9.43 -1.94
C SER A 42 5.23 -10.76 -2.33
N ILE A 43 5.67 -11.83 -1.71
CA ILE A 43 5.13 -13.17 -1.78
C ILE A 43 4.28 -13.42 -0.54
N ILE A 44 3.06 -13.89 -0.77
CA ILE A 44 2.15 -14.35 0.27
C ILE A 44 2.02 -15.87 0.09
N GLU A 45 2.56 -16.60 1.05
CA GLU A 45 2.39 -18.04 1.14
C GLU A 45 1.11 -18.32 1.92
N THR A 46 0.15 -19.00 1.28
CA THR A 46 -1.10 -19.43 1.91
C THR A 46 -1.28 -20.93 1.73
N VAL A 47 -2.27 -21.50 2.42
CA VAL A 47 -2.66 -22.90 2.21
C VAL A 47 -3.09 -23.20 0.77
N ALA A 48 -3.52 -22.19 0.02
CA ALA A 48 -3.92 -22.33 -1.39
C ALA A 48 -2.74 -22.25 -2.36
N GLY A 49 -1.55 -21.86 -1.89
CA GLY A 49 -0.35 -21.74 -2.70
C GLY A 49 0.38 -20.41 -2.49
N VAL A 50 1.26 -20.12 -3.44
CA VAL A 50 2.19 -18.98 -3.41
C VAL A 50 1.69 -17.88 -4.35
N HIS A 51 1.33 -16.73 -3.77
CA HIS A 51 0.77 -15.60 -4.50
C HIS A 51 1.73 -14.40 -4.48
N ARG A 52 1.70 -13.60 -5.55
CA ARG A 52 2.47 -12.35 -5.66
C ARG A 52 1.54 -11.18 -5.42
N HIS A 53 2.02 -10.22 -4.63
CA HIS A 53 1.31 -9.01 -4.31
C HIS A 53 2.19 -7.80 -4.62
N CYS A 54 1.64 -6.89 -5.41
CA CYS A 54 2.30 -5.65 -5.78
C CYS A 54 1.74 -4.48 -4.98
N ARG A 55 2.64 -3.72 -4.37
CA ARG A 55 2.34 -2.37 -3.90
C ARG A 55 2.77 -1.39 -4.98
N CYS A 56 1.79 -0.84 -5.69
CA CYS A 56 2.04 0.02 -6.83
C CYS A 56 2.52 1.42 -6.44
N LYS A 57 3.37 1.99 -7.31
CA LYS A 57 3.75 3.40 -7.26
C LYS A 57 2.53 4.29 -7.54
N GLU A 58 2.56 5.51 -7.03
CA GLU A 58 1.49 6.50 -7.24
C GLU A 58 1.16 6.67 -8.73
N GLY A 59 -0.14 6.65 -9.07
CA GLY A 59 -0.63 6.74 -10.45
C GLY A 59 -0.69 5.39 -11.17
N TYR A 60 -0.28 4.29 -10.55
CA TYR A 60 -0.37 2.94 -11.12
C TYR A 60 -1.21 2.00 -10.24
N HIS A 61 -1.97 1.13 -10.90
CA HIS A 61 -2.96 0.25 -10.28
C HIS A 61 -3.01 -1.11 -11.01
N GLY A 62 -3.84 -2.01 -10.49
CA GLY A 62 -4.00 -3.36 -11.03
C GLY A 62 -3.06 -4.38 -10.37
N LEU A 63 -3.28 -5.67 -10.67
CA LEU A 63 -2.55 -6.78 -10.04
C LEU A 63 -1.04 -6.70 -10.27
N ARG A 64 -0.62 -6.12 -11.40
CA ARG A 64 0.78 -5.98 -11.81
C ARG A 64 1.24 -4.52 -11.91
N CYS A 65 0.44 -3.56 -11.42
CA CYS A 65 0.73 -2.13 -11.55
C CYS A 65 0.81 -1.62 -13.00
N ASP A 66 0.14 -2.27 -13.96
CA ASP A 66 0.17 -1.94 -15.39
C ASP A 66 -0.89 -0.92 -15.83
N GLN A 67 -1.87 -0.63 -14.96
CA GLN A 67 -2.93 0.31 -15.26
C GLN A 67 -2.55 1.70 -14.75
N PHE A 68 -2.37 2.64 -15.66
CA PHE A 68 -2.12 4.04 -15.31
C PHE A 68 -3.44 4.75 -14.99
N VAL A 69 -3.49 5.41 -13.83
CA VAL A 69 -4.57 6.33 -13.47
C VAL A 69 -3.99 7.75 -13.57
N PRO A 70 -4.32 8.50 -14.63
CA PRO A 70 -3.93 9.89 -14.71
C PRO A 70 -4.47 10.65 -13.51
N LYS A 71 -3.67 11.59 -12.98
CA LYS A 71 -4.08 12.49 -11.91
C LYS A 71 -5.17 13.44 -12.43
N THR A 72 -6.40 12.97 -12.47
CA THR A 72 -7.57 13.79 -12.78
C THR A 72 -8.47 13.77 -11.56
N ASP A 73 -8.06 14.48 -10.49
CA ASP A 73 -8.85 14.70 -9.27
C ASP A 73 -8.84 13.59 -8.20
N SER A 74 -7.76 13.51 -7.42
CA SER A 74 -7.79 12.97 -6.04
C SER A 74 -8.82 13.68 -5.13
N ILE A 75 -9.48 14.74 -5.64
CA ILE A 75 -10.60 15.46 -5.05
C ILE A 75 -11.87 14.58 -4.99
N LEU A 76 -12.02 13.55 -5.84
CA LEU A 76 -13.21 12.70 -5.83
C LEU A 76 -13.15 11.51 -4.85
N SER A 77 -11.99 11.23 -4.25
CA SER A 77 -11.79 10.10 -3.33
C SER A 77 -11.94 10.44 -1.84
N ASP A 78 -12.10 11.72 -1.49
CA ASP A 78 -12.44 12.14 -0.13
C ASP A 78 -13.92 12.57 -0.09
N PRO A 79 -14.80 11.88 0.67
CA PRO A 79 -16.19 12.33 0.82
C PRO A 79 -16.29 13.73 1.47
N SER A 80 -15.22 14.22 2.11
CA SER A 80 -15.15 15.55 2.74
C SER A 80 -14.96 16.69 1.72
N THR A 81 -14.30 16.45 0.59
CA THR A 81 -14.11 17.45 -0.48
C THR A 81 -15.36 17.64 -1.34
N CYS A 82 -16.24 16.64 -1.39
CA CYS A 82 -17.54 16.72 -2.06
C CYS A 82 -18.46 17.79 -1.42
N LEU A 83 -18.43 17.93 -0.10
CA LEU A 83 -19.19 18.97 0.62
C LEU A 83 -18.69 20.37 0.30
N VAL A 84 -17.39 20.54 0.04
CA VAL A 84 -16.83 21.85 -0.33
C VAL A 84 -17.26 22.23 -1.73
N PHE A 85 -17.20 21.32 -2.71
CA PHE A 85 -17.61 21.60 -4.10
C PHE A 85 -19.06 22.06 -4.23
N LEU A 86 -20.00 21.42 -3.51
CA LEU A 86 -21.41 21.81 -3.52
C LEU A 86 -21.70 23.18 -2.87
N LEU A 87 -20.78 23.72 -2.07
CA LEU A 87 -20.90 25.04 -1.44
C LEU A 87 -20.26 26.17 -2.26
N ILE A 88 -19.46 25.86 -3.28
CA ILE A 88 -18.93 26.88 -4.22
C ILE A 88 -19.87 27.03 -5.43
N GLU A 89 -20.77 26.07 -5.66
CA GLU A 89 -21.90 26.20 -6.61
C GLU A 89 -23.19 26.70 -5.94
N ASN A 90 -23.09 27.69 -5.05
CA ASN A 90 -24.25 28.47 -4.58
C ASN A 90 -23.91 29.95 -4.39
#